data_AF-A0A0F5YBQ5-F1
#
_entry.id   AF-A0A0F5YBQ5-F1
#
_cell.length_a   1.000
_cell.length_b   1.000
_cell.length_c   1.000
_cell.angle_alpha   90.00
_cell.angle_beta   90.00
_cell.angle_gamma   90.00
#
_symmetry.space_group_name_H-M   'P 1'
#
loop_
_entity.id
_entity.type
_entity.pdbx_description
1 polymer ?
#
loop_
_entity_poly.entity_id
_entity_poly.type
_entity_poly.pdbx_seq_one_letter_code
_entity_poly.pdbx_strand_id
1 'polypeptide(L)' 'MFVPFDENGQPTGEYEDFLTGFLIDPSVPKTWGRPVSVLTMPDGSLLFTEEANDRIYRVQYQN' A
#
# COMPACT_ATOMS: atom_id res chain seq x y z
N MET A 1 -4.07 2.27 0.85
CA MET A 1 -5.52 2.23 1.12
C MET A 1 -6.09 3.53 0.63
N PHE A 2 -7.04 3.47 -0.29
CA PHE A 2 -7.83 4.62 -0.71
C PHE A 2 -9.23 4.47 -0.11
N VAL A 3 -9.79 5.56 0.40
CA VAL A 3 -11.16 5.61 0.95
C VAL A 3 -11.93 6.61 0.10
N PRO A 4 -12.91 6.17 -0.70
CA PRO A 4 -13.73 7.09 -1.46
C PRO A 4 -14.64 7.91 -0.55
N PHE A 5 -14.91 9.14 -0.96
CA PHE A 5 -15.82 10.06 -0.30
C PHE A 5 -17.04 10.30 -1.20
N ASP A 6 -18.23 10.33 -0.60
CA ASP A 6 -19.46 10.68 -1.29
C ASP A 6 -19.55 12.18 -1.61
N GLU A 7 -20.62 12.59 -2.28
CA GLU A 7 -20.85 14.01 -2.65
C GLU A 7 -21.00 14.94 -1.43
N ASN A 8 -21.30 14.40 -0.25
CA ASN A 8 -21.39 15.13 1.00
C ASN A 8 -20.05 15.18 1.77
N GLY A 9 -18.98 14.60 1.21
CA GLY A 9 -17.68 14.51 1.85
C GLY A 9 -17.62 13.49 2.99
N GLN A 10 -18.46 12.46 2.97
CA GLN A 10 -18.46 11.37 3.94
C GLN A 10 -17.78 10.12 3.36
N PRO A 11 -17.01 9.35 4.14
CA PRO A 11 -16.46 8.07 3.70
C PRO A 11 -17.59 7.13 3.26
N THR A 12 -17.46 6.50 2.10
CA THR A 12 -18.49 5.58 1.57
C THR A 12 -18.60 4.26 2.36
N GLY A 13 -17.65 3.99 3.27
CA GLY A 13 -17.56 2.75 4.03
C GLY A 13 -16.74 1.66 3.36
N GLU A 14 -16.43 1.82 2.08
CA GLU A 14 -15.53 0.94 1.33
C GLU A 14 -14.09 1.44 1.41
N TYR A 15 -13.14 0.54 1.23
CA TYR A 15 -11.73 0.87 1.05
C TYR A 15 -11.15 0.05 -0.10
N GLU A 16 -10.27 0.69 -0.86
CA GLU A 16 -9.53 0.06 -1.94
C GLU A 16 -8.09 -0.20 -1.49
N ASP A 17 -7.66 -1.44 -1.64
CA ASP A 17 -6.28 -1.83 -1.41
C ASP A 17 -5.37 -1.31 -2.52
N PHE A 18 -4.29 -0.64 -2.12
CA PHE A 18 -3.28 -0.17 -3.06
C PHE A 18 -2.22 -1.25 -3.36
N LEU A 19 -1.90 -2.06 -2.35
CA LEU A 19 -0.86 -3.07 -2.38
C LEU A 19 -1.24 -4.18 -1.40
N THR A 20 -1.23 -5.42 -1.88
CA THR A 20 -1.56 -6.61 -1.09
C THR A 20 -0.43 -7.65 -1.17
N GLY A 21 -0.61 -8.81 -0.52
CA GLY A 21 0.31 -9.94 -0.63
C GLY A 21 1.39 -10.05 0.44
N PHE A 22 1.41 -9.17 1.45
CA PHE A 22 2.39 -9.21 2.55
C PHE A 22 2.00 -10.19 3.66
N LEU A 23 0.71 -10.50 3.80
CA LEU A 23 0.24 -11.51 4.75
C LEU A 23 0.50 -12.92 4.19
N ILE A 24 1.11 -13.78 5.01
CA ILE A 24 1.30 -15.21 4.70
C ILE A 24 0.00 -15.97 4.99
N ASP A 25 -0.66 -15.60 6.08
CA ASP A 25 -1.96 -16.14 6.49
C ASP A 25 -2.84 -14.97 6.91
N PRO A 26 -3.95 -14.69 6.20
CA PRO A 26 -4.83 -13.57 6.52
C PRO A 26 -5.61 -13.73 7.84
N SER A 27 -5.71 -14.95 8.38
CA SER A 27 -6.46 -15.22 9.61
C SER A 27 -5.67 -14.89 10.90
N VAL A 28 -4.36 -14.69 10.77
CA VAL A 28 -3.44 -14.41 11.88
C VAL A 28 -2.48 -13.27 11.49
N PRO A 29 -1.83 -12.57 12.44
CA PRO A 29 -0.89 -11.49 12.11
C PRO A 29 0.47 -12.02 11.63
N LYS A 30 0.49 -12.97 10.69
CA LYS A 30 1.70 -13.57 10.14
C LYS A 30 2.01 -12.96 8.77
N THR A 31 3.18 -12.35 8.67
CA THR A 31 3.62 -11.59 7.49
C THR A 31 5.06 -11.98 7.10
N TRP A 32 5.43 -11.78 5.84
CA TRP A 32 6.83 -11.82 5.39
C TRP A 32 7.50 -10.44 5.36
N GLY A 33 6.76 -9.36 5.60
CA GLY A 33 7.26 -8.00 5.75
C GLY A 33 6.14 -7.00 6.03
N ARG A 34 6.41 -5.91 6.77
CA ARG A 34 5.43 -4.83 6.99
C ARG A 34 5.86 -3.58 6.24
N PRO A 35 5.05 -3.03 5.31
CA PRO A 35 5.34 -1.72 4.72
C PRO A 35 5.49 -0.64 5.81
N VAL A 36 6.51 0.21 5.72
CA VAL A 36 6.81 1.25 6.73
C VAL A 36 6.83 2.67 6.15
N SER A 37 7.85 3.03 5.37
CA SER A 37 8.01 4.38 4.84
C SER A 37 7.65 4.41 3.36
N VAL A 38 7.10 5.54 2.92
CA VAL A 38 6.71 5.80 1.53
C VAL A 38 7.31 7.12 1.04
N LEU A 39 7.66 7.19 -0.24
CA LEU A 39 8.13 8.40 -0.93
C LEU A 39 7.58 8.44 -2.35
N THR A 40 6.89 9.52 -2.69
CA THR A 40 6.45 9.78 -4.07
C THR A 40 7.58 10.44 -4.86
N MET A 41 7.89 9.88 -6.03
CA MET A 41 8.93 10.36 -6.94
C MET A 41 8.37 11.41 -7.92
N PRO A 42 9.22 12.28 -8.50
CA PRO A 42 8.78 13.31 -9.46
C PRO A 42 8.06 12.79 -10.70
N ASP A 43 8.30 11.53 -11.08
CA ASP A 43 7.64 10.85 -12.20
C ASP A 43 6.30 10.19 -11.82
N GLY A 44 5.83 10.41 -10.59
CA GLY A 44 4.60 9.82 -10.06
C GLY A 44 4.74 8.40 -9.52
N SER A 45 5.93 7.77 -9.62
CA SER A 45 6.15 6.44 -9.02
C SER A 45 6.23 6.52 -7.50
N LEU A 46 5.90 5.42 -6.81
CA LEU A 46 5.96 5.32 -5.35
C LEU A 46 7.11 4.38 -4.94
N LEU A 47 8.00 4.88 -4.08
CA LEU A 47 8.94 4.04 -3.36
C LEU A 47 8.36 3.68 -1.99
N PHE A 48 8.57 2.44 -1.57
CA PHE A 48 8.30 2.04 -0.19
C PHE A 48 9.31 1.01 0.31
N THR A 49 9.43 0.88 1.62
CA THR A 49 10.26 -0.11 2.30
C THR A 49 9.43 -1.02 3.19
N GLU A 50 10.03 -2.14 3.59
CA GLU A 50 9.54 -3.01 4.65
C GLU A 50 10.68 -3.36 5.62
N GLU A 51 10.33 -3.91 6.78
CA GLU A 51 11.24 -4.06 7.92
C GLU A 51 12.17 -5.29 7.89
N ALA A 52 11.94 -6.28 7.01
CA ALA A 52 12.49 -7.63 7.16
C ALA A 52 13.43 -8.10 6.04
N ASN A 53 13.40 -7.50 4.84
CA ASN A 53 14.07 -8.07 3.67
C ASN A 53 15.18 -7.17 3.08
N ASP A 54 15.46 -6.01 3.69
CA ASP A 54 16.48 -5.05 3.23
C ASP A 54 16.27 -4.63 1.75
N ARG A 55 15.02 -4.27 1.43
CA ARG A 55 14.60 -3.89 0.08
C ARG A 55 13.92 -2.53 0.04
N ILE A 56 14.18 -1.81 -1.05
CA ILE A 56 13.35 -0.69 -1.52
C ILE A 56 12.57 -1.19 -2.73
N TYR A 57 11.25 -1.04 -2.69
CA TYR A 57 10.34 -1.40 -3.76
C TYR A 57 9.93 -0.14 -4.52
N ARG A 58 9.67 -0.27 -5.82
CA ARG A 58 9.13 0.81 -6.66
C ARG A 58 7.87 0.34 -7.37
N VAL A 59 6.78 1.07 -7.16
CA VAL A 59 5.51 0.89 -7.87
C VAL A 59 5.41 1.95 -8.96
N GLN A 60 5.19 1.53 -10.20
CA GLN A 60 5.07 2.42 -11.37
C GLN A 60 4.05 1.85 -12.35
N TYR A 61 3.44 2.72 -13.15
CA TYR A 61 2.59 2.33 -14.26
C TYR A 61 3.41 1.61 -15.34
N GLN A 62 2.81 0.64 -16.01
CA GLN A 62 3.34 0.09 -17.26
C GLN A 62 2.63 0.79 -18.41
N ASN A 63 3.42 1.36 -19.31
CA ASN A 63 2.92 1.94 -20.57
C ASN A 63 2.66 0.85 -21.61
#